data_AF-A0A853DGB1-F1
#
_entry.id   AF-A0A853DGB1-F1
#
_cell.length_a   1.000
_cell.length_b   1.000
_cell.length_c   1.000
_cell.angle_alpha   90.00
_cell.angle_beta   90.00
_cell.angle_gamma   90.00
#
_symmetry.space_group_name_H-M   'P 1'
#
loop_
_entity.id
_entity.type
_entity.pdbx_description
1 polymer ?
#
loop_
_entity_poly.entity_id
_entity_poly.type
_entity_poly.pdbx_seq_one_letter_code
_entity_poly.pdbx_strand_id
1 'polypeptide(L)' 'MIDDELKRLEALAQYAREAAERARTARVARDEAIVEAVDDQGLSLGQVSRATGLVKSGISRIVGDAPVRGVL' A
#
# COMPACT_ATOMS: atom_id res chain seq x y z
N MET A 1 6.12 33.99 20.54
CA MET A 1 5.12 33.08 21.17
C MET A 1 4.06 32.62 20.17
N ILE A 2 3.25 33.50 19.57
CA ILE A 2 2.28 33.07 18.53
C ILE A 2 3.02 32.55 17.28
N ASP A 3 4.06 33.25 16.84
CA ASP A 3 4.85 32.84 15.67
C ASP A 3 5.59 31.51 15.85
N ASP A 4 6.00 31.20 17.08
CA ASP A 4 6.70 29.94 17.41
C ASP A 4 5.73 28.75 17.38
N GLU A 5 4.49 28.97 17.83
CA GLU A 5 3.43 27.95 17.81
C GLU A 5 2.94 27.69 16.39
N LEU A 6 2.81 28.73 15.55
CA LEU A 6 2.48 28.57 14.13
C LEU A 6 3.55 27.75 13.40
N LYS A 7 4.84 28.05 13.61
CA LYS A 7 5.94 27.26 13.03
C LYS A 7 5.93 25.81 13.48
N ARG A 8 5.58 25.54 14.75
CA ARG A 8 5.44 24.18 15.27
C ARG A 8 4.31 23.41 14.59
N LEU A 9 3.16 24.05 14.39
CA LEU A 9 2.02 23.46 13.69
C LEU A 9 2.34 23.18 12.21
N GLU A 10 3.04 24.10 11.55
CA GLU A 10 3.50 23.90 10.16
C GLU A 10 4.45 22.70 10.04
N ALA A 11 5.42 22.57 10.96
CA ALA A 11 6.33 21.44 10.99
C ALA A 11 5.59 20.10 11.22
N LEU A 12 4.61 20.07 12.12
CA LEU A 12 3.76 18.89 12.35
C LEU A 12 2.92 18.53 11.13
N ALA A 13 2.33 19.52 10.46
CA ALA A 13 1.55 19.31 9.25
C ALA A 13 2.44 18.80 8.09
N GLN A 14 3.67 19.29 7.97
CA GLN A 14 4.64 18.78 7.01
C GLN A 14 5.01 17.32 7.30
N TYR A 15 5.35 16.99 8.55
CA TYR A 15 5.65 15.63 8.96
C TYR A 15 4.49 14.66 8.67
N ALA A 16 3.25 15.07 8.96
CA ALA A 16 2.07 14.27 8.68
C ALA A 16 1.88 13.99 7.18
N ARG A 17 2.12 14.99 6.32
CA ARG A 17 2.07 14.83 4.86
C ARG A 17 3.12 13.84 4.36
N GLU A 18 4.35 13.94 4.84
CA GLU A 18 5.44 13.03 4.46
C GLU A 18 5.20 11.59 4.97
N ALA A 19 4.64 11.44 6.16
CA ALA A 19 4.25 10.12 6.67
C ALA A 19 3.12 9.51 5.82
N ALA A 20 2.12 10.31 5.44
CA ALA A 20 1.04 9.86 4.57
C ALA A 20 1.54 9.43 3.18
N GLU A 21 2.48 10.18 2.59
CA GLU A 21 3.08 9.81 1.31
C GLU A 21 3.85 8.49 1.41
N ARG A 22 4.69 8.34 2.44
CA ARG A 22 5.40 7.07 2.69
C ARG A 22 4.45 5.89 2.86
N ALA A 23 3.35 6.09 3.60
CA ALA A 23 2.34 5.06 3.76
C ALA A 23 1.65 4.69 2.44
N ARG A 24 1.39 5.68 1.58
CA ARG A 24 0.85 5.45 0.23
C ARG A 24 1.81 4.63 -0.62
N THR A 25 3.09 5.01 -0.69
CA THR A 25 4.10 4.27 -1.46
C THR A 25 4.24 2.84 -0.96
N ALA A 26 4.32 2.64 0.36
CA ALA A 26 4.43 1.30 0.95
C ALA A 26 3.21 0.43 0.64
N ARG A 27 2.00 1.03 0.62
CA ARG A 27 0.78 0.32 0.23
C ARG A 27 0.83 -0.12 -1.23
N VAL A 28 1.22 0.77 -2.15
CA VAL A 28 1.32 0.43 -3.59
C VAL A 28 2.31 -0.71 -3.80
N ALA A 29 3.51 -0.61 -3.22
CA ALA A 29 4.54 -1.66 -3.33
C ALA A 29 4.07 -3.01 -2.78
N ARG A 30 3.32 -3.01 -1.66
CA ARG A 30 2.72 -4.23 -1.12
C ARG A 30 1.67 -4.81 -2.08
N ASP A 31 0.80 -3.97 -2.60
CA ASP A 31 -0.28 -4.40 -3.48
C ASP A 31 0.30 -4.98 -4.79
N GLU A 32 1.36 -4.38 -5.35
CA GLU A 32 2.10 -4.91 -6.50
C GLU A 32 2.75 -6.27 -6.20
N ALA A 33 3.40 -6.44 -5.05
CA ALA A 33 3.99 -7.72 -4.65
C ALA A 33 2.94 -8.82 -4.46
N ILE A 34 1.73 -8.45 -4.01
CA ILE A 34 0.59 -9.38 -3.91
C ILE A 34 0.13 -9.84 -5.29
N VAL A 35 0.02 -8.90 -6.24
CA VAL A 35 -0.36 -9.21 -7.63
C VAL A 35 0.66 -10.14 -8.25
N GLU A 36 1.95 -9.81 -8.17
CA GLU A 36 3.04 -10.65 -8.69
C GLU A 36 3.03 -12.06 -8.08
N ALA A 37 2.83 -12.16 -6.76
CA ALA A 37 2.77 -13.45 -6.07
C ALA A 37 1.63 -14.35 -6.59
N VAL A 38 0.47 -13.77 -6.91
CA VAL A 38 -0.70 -14.53 -7.37
C VAL A 38 -0.64 -14.82 -8.86
N ASP A 39 -0.39 -13.79 -9.67
CA ASP A 39 -0.50 -13.88 -11.13
C ASP A 39 0.77 -14.48 -11.76
N ASP A 40 1.95 -14.04 -11.34
CA ASP A 40 3.22 -14.47 -11.95
C ASP A 40 3.77 -15.74 -11.29
N GLN A 41 3.68 -15.82 -9.96
CA GLN A 41 4.22 -16.95 -9.19
C GLN A 41 3.18 -18.06 -8.93
N GLY A 42 1.93 -17.84 -9.31
CA GLY A 42 0.85 -18.83 -9.18
C GLY A 42 0.51 -19.20 -7.73
N LEU A 43 0.82 -18.34 -6.75
CA LEU A 43 0.51 -18.61 -5.35
C LEU A 43 -1.00 -18.53 -5.10
N SER A 44 -1.51 -19.49 -4.33
CA SER A 44 -2.91 -19.44 -3.91
C SER A 44 -3.15 -18.27 -2.96
N LEU A 45 -4.38 -17.74 -2.96
CA LEU A 45 -4.82 -16.69 -2.01
C LEU A 45 -4.58 -17.09 -0.54
N GLY A 46 -4.61 -18.40 -0.23
CA GLY A 46 -4.32 -18.91 1.11
C GLY A 46 -2.84 -18.81 1.51
N GLN A 47 -1.92 -19.01 0.57
CA GLN A 47 -0.48 -18.83 0.81
C GLN A 47 -0.15 -17.36 1.04
N VAL A 48 -0.66 -16.47 0.18
CA VAL A 48 -0.46 -15.02 0.30
C VAL A 48 -1.09 -14.46 1.58
N SER A 49 -2.27 -14.95 1.96
CA SER A 49 -2.93 -14.59 3.23
C SER A 49 -2.08 -14.92 4.46
N ARG A 50 -1.45 -16.10 4.49
CA ARG A 50 -0.54 -16.47 5.58
C ARG A 50 0.74 -15.64 5.62
N ALA A 51 1.29 -15.29 4.46
CA ALA A 51 2.52 -14.50 4.38
C ALA A 51 2.31 -13.02 4.74
N THR A 52 1.17 -12.44 4.34
CA THR A 52 0.90 -11.00 4.47
C THR A 52 0.01 -10.63 5.66
N GLY A 53 -0.66 -11.63 6.27
CA GLY A 53 -1.68 -11.40 7.30
C GLY A 53 -3.00 -10.81 6.78
N LEU A 54 -3.12 -10.59 5.46
CA LEU A 54 -4.35 -10.07 4.87
C LEU A 54 -5.40 -11.19 4.72
N VAL A 55 -6.67 -10.81 4.86
CA VAL A 55 -7.78 -11.71 4.56
C VAL A 55 -7.89 -11.98 3.06
N LYS A 56 -8.28 -13.19 2.68
CA LYS A 56 -8.38 -13.63 1.27
C LYS A 56 -9.24 -12.71 0.40
N SER A 57 -10.32 -12.14 0.94
CA SER A 57 -11.18 -11.20 0.22
C SER A 57 -10.48 -9.87 -0.10
N GLY A 58 -9.59 -9.41 0.78
CA GLY A 58 -8.77 -8.22 0.54
C GLY A 58 -7.74 -8.47 -0.56
N ILE A 59 -7.09 -9.63 -0.54
CA ILE A 59 -6.15 -10.06 -1.57
C ILE A 59 -6.85 -10.20 -2.92
N SER A 60 -8.02 -10.85 -2.96
CA SER A 60 -8.81 -11.01 -4.19
C SER A 60 -9.22 -9.68 -4.79
N ARG A 61 -9.50 -8.65 -3.97
CA ARG A 61 -9.77 -7.30 -4.46
C ARG A 61 -8.51 -6.66 -5.05
N ILE A 62 -7.37 -6.75 -4.37
CA ILE A 62 -6.09 -6.21 -4.86
C ILE A 62 -5.73 -6.80 -6.22
N VAL A 63 -5.85 -8.11 -6.38
CA VAL A 63 -5.57 -8.80 -7.64
C VAL A 63 -6.62 -8.44 -8.71
N GLY A 64 -7.91 -8.42 -8.35
CA GLY A 64 -8.98 -8.11 -9.31
C GLY A 64 -9.01 -6.65 -9.80
N ASP A 65 -8.54 -5.72 -8.98
CA ASP A 65 -8.43 -4.30 -9.32
C ASP A 65 -7.12 -3.99 -10.09
N ALA A 66 -6.21 -4.95 -10.21
CA ALA A 66 -4.96 -4.77 -10.94
C ALA A 66 -5.23 -4.70 -12.45
N PRO A 67 -4.64 -3.73 -13.17
CA PRO A 67 -4.77 -3.69 -14.63
C PRO A 67 -4.14 -4.96 -15.21
N VAL A 68 -4.89 -5.64 -16.09
CA VAL A 68 -4.45 -6.88 -16.75
C VAL A 68 -3.10 -6.63 -17.44
N ARG A 69 -2.03 -7.18 -16.88
CA ARG A 69 -0.69 -7.15 -17.49
C ARG A 69 -0.67 -8.19 -18.61
N GLY A 70 -0.95 -7.79 -19.85
CA GLY A 70 -0.83 -8.73 -20.98
C GLY A 70 -1.63 -8.46 -22.28
N VAL A 71 -2.26 -7.29 -22.46
CA VAL A 71 -2.83 -6.92 -23.77
C VAL A 71 -1.94 -5.87 -24.44
N LEU A 72 -0.83 -6.33 -25.02
CA LEU A 72 -0.04 -5.66 -26.06
C LEU A 72 0.44 -6.70 -27.06
#